data_AF-A0A976JM36-F1
#
_entry.id   AF-A0A976JM36-F1
#
_cell.length_a   1.000
_cell.length_b   1.000
_cell.length_c   1.000
_cell.angle_alpha   90.00
_cell.angle_beta   90.00
_cell.angle_gamma   90.00
#
_symmetry.space_group_name_H-M   'P 1'
#
loop_
_entity.id
_entity.type
_entity.pdbx_description
1 polymer ?
#
loop_
_entity_poly.entity_id
_entity_poly.type
_entity_poly.pdbx_seq_one_letter_code
_entity_poly.pdbx_strand_id
1 'polypeptide(L)' 'MIKSMNVQELKAKMDAGDKIVLVDCREQEEWDESRIPGAIFIPLSTFQENF' A
#
# COMPACT_ATOMS: atom_id res chain seq x y z
N MET A 1 15.21 11.22 -6.76
CA MET A 1 14.80 10.14 -7.68
C MET A 1 13.92 9.18 -6.89
N ILE A 2 12.71 8.87 -7.35
CA ILE A 2 11.79 7.96 -6.64
C ILE A 2 12.17 6.53 -7.00
N LYS A 3 12.30 5.65 -6.00
CA LYS A 3 12.53 4.22 -6.21
C LYS A 3 11.20 3.55 -6.53
N SER A 4 11.20 2.62 -7.48
CA SER A 4 10.04 1.80 -7.82
C SER A 4 10.39 0.32 -7.70
N MET A 5 9.35 -0.52 -7.65
CA MET A 5 9.45 -1.98 -7.66
C MET A 5 8.24 -2.56 -8.40
N ASN A 6 8.36 -3.79 -8.88
CA ASN A 6 7.25 -4.51 -9.49
C ASN A 6 6.48 -5.38 -8.47
N VAL A 7 5.39 -6.01 -8.94
CA VAL A 7 4.48 -6.81 -8.10
C VAL A 7 5.17 -8.07 -7.56
N GLN A 8 6.01 -8.72 -8.36
CA GLN A 8 6.72 -9.94 -7.98
C GLN A 8 7.74 -9.65 -6.87
N GLU A 9 8.45 -8.53 -6.96
CA GLU A 9 9.40 -8.08 -5.95
C GLU A 9 8.72 -7.77 -4.61
N LEU A 10 7.58 -7.06 -4.65
CA LEU A 10 6.79 -6.79 -3.44
C LEU A 10 6.31 -8.09 -2.79
N LYS A 11 5.75 -9.02 -3.58
CA LYS A 11 5.26 -10.31 -3.06
C LYS A 11 6.37 -11.14 -2.42
N ALA A 12 7.54 -11.20 -3.05
CA ALA A 12 8.69 -11.92 -2.50
C ALA A 12 9.13 -11.36 -1.14
N LYS A 13 9.11 -10.03 -0.96
CA LYS A 13 9.42 -9.38 0.32
C LYS A 13 8.38 -9.68 1.39
N MET A 14 7.10 -9.64 1.03
CA MET A 14 6.02 -10.02 1.94
C MET A 14 6.14 -11.48 2.39
N ASP A 15 6.43 -12.39 1.47
CA ASP A 15 6.59 -13.83 1.75
C ASP A 15 7.83 -14.13 2.60
N ALA A 16 8.90 -13.35 2.43
CA ALA A 16 10.11 -13.45 3.24
C ALA A 16 9.92 -12.92 4.68
N GLY A 17 8.80 -12.25 4.97
CA GLY A 17 8.57 -11.61 6.27
C GLY A 17 9.39 -10.34 6.47
N ASP A 18 9.81 -9.66 5.39
CA ASP A 18 10.49 -8.37 5.48
C ASP A 18 9.59 -7.38 6.24
N LYS A 19 10.19 -6.57 7.13
CA LYS A 19 9.48 -5.50 7.82
C LYS A 19 9.22 -4.34 6.85
N ILE A 20 8.08 -4.38 6.17
CA ILE A 20 7.62 -3.32 5.27
C ILE A 20 6.30 -2.71 5.76
N VAL A 21 6.12 -1.42 5.50
CA VAL A 21 4.82 -0.74 5.62
C VAL A 21 4.26 -0.58 4.22
N LEU A 22 3.15 -1.26 3.94
CA LEU A 22 2.44 -1.15 2.67
C LEU A 22 1.29 -0.16 2.85
N VAL A 23 1.38 0.99 2.19
CA VAL A 23 0.32 2.02 2.23
C VAL A 23 -0.46 1.95 0.93
N ASP A 24 -1.78 1.79 1.04
CA ASP A 24 -2.71 1.88 -0.07
C ASP A 24 -3.30 3.30 -0.10
N CYS A 25 -2.98 4.02 -1.17
CA CYS A 25 -3.41 5.41 -1.37
C CYS A 25 -4.51 5.58 -2.42
N ARG A 26 -5.13 4.46 -2.84
CA ARG A 26 -6.32 4.44 -3.69
C ARG A 26 -7.53 5.04 -2.97
N GLU A 27 -8.67 5.11 -3.66
CA GLU A 27 -9.92 5.60 -3.07
C GLU A 27 -10.65 4.52 -2.25
N GLN A 28 -11.60 4.96 -1.40
CA GLN A 28 -12.35 4.11 -0.48
C GLN A 28 -13.07 2.95 -1.19
N GLU A 29 -13.70 3.20 -2.34
CA GLU A 29 -14.44 2.19 -3.10
C GLU A 29 -13.52 1.06 -3.58
N GLU A 30 -12.33 1.39 -4.08
CA GLU A 30 -11.34 0.40 -4.55
C GLU A 30 -10.78 -0.45 -3.40
N TRP A 31 -10.64 0.16 -2.21
CA TRP A 31 -10.21 -0.51 -0.99
C TRP A 31 -11.27 -1.47 -0.42
N ASP A 32 -12.54 -1.06 -0.47
CA ASP A 32 -13.67 -1.87 -0.02
C ASP A 32 -13.96 -3.03 -0.97
N GLU A 33 -13.76 -2.85 -2.28
CA GLU A 33 -13.86 -3.91 -3.28
C GLU A 33 -12.76 -4.96 -3.09
N SER A 34 -11.49 -4.52 -2.96
CA SER A 34 -10.37 -5.42 -2.73
C SER A 34 -9.12 -4.74 -2.17
N ARG A 35 -8.36 -5.47 -1.36
CA ARG A 35 -7.14 -4.95 -0.76
C ARG A 35 -6.12 -6.04 -0.48
N ILE A 36 -4.86 -5.63 -0.41
CA ILE A 36 -3.76 -6.50 -0.01
C ILE A 36 -3.82 -6.70 1.52
N PRO A 37 -3.86 -7.94 2.02
CA PRO A 37 -3.85 -8.20 3.46
C PRO A 37 -2.63 -7.57 4.15
N GLY A 38 -2.87 -6.85 5.25
CA GLY A 38 -1.82 -6.16 6.01
C GLY A 38 -1.44 -4.77 5.50
N ALA A 39 -2.02 -4.30 4.38
CA ALA A 39 -1.88 -2.92 3.96
C ALA A 39 -2.57 -1.95 4.95
N ILE A 40 -2.06 -0.72 5.02
CA ILE A 40 -2.66 0.40 5.74
C ILE A 40 -3.33 1.31 4.72
N PHE A 41 -4.59 1.64 4.94
CA PHE A 41 -5.35 2.52 4.07
C PHE A 41 -5.17 3.98 4.47
N ILE A 42 -4.60 4.77 3.56
CA ILE A 42 -4.46 6.23 3.70
C ILE A 42 -4.76 6.84 2.32
N PRO A 43 -6.03 7.11 2.00
CA PRO A 43 -6.42 7.61 0.69
C PRO A 43 -5.73 8.93 0.37
N LEU A 44 -5.27 9.08 -0.88
CA LEU A 44 -4.51 10.26 -1.29
C LEU A 44 -5.35 11.54 -1.18
N SER A 45 -6.65 11.43 -1.45
CA SER A 45 -7.64 12.52 -1.39
C SER A 45 -7.70 13.20 -0.01
N THR A 46 -7.44 12.47 1.08
CA THR A 46 -7.44 13.01 2.46
C THR A 46 -6.04 12.99 3.11
N PHE A 47 -4.98 12.75 2.34
CA PHE A 47 -3.64 12.53 2.90
C PHE A 47 -3.11 13.77 3.65
N GLN A 48 -3.39 14.96 3.14
CA GLN A 48 -2.97 16.22 3.77
C GLN A 48 -3.81 16.61 4.99
N GLU A 49 -5.02 16.08 5.15
CA GLU A 49 -5.90 16.44 6.27
C GLU A 49 -5.49 15.77 7.58
N ASN A 50 -4.61 14.77 7.50
CA ASN A 50 -4.10 13.99 8.64
C ASN A 50 -2.75 14.49 9.18
N PHE A 51 -2.22 15.63 8.67
CA PHE A 51 -0.97 16.26 9.09
C PHE A 51 -1.07 17.78 9.27
#